data_AF-A0A2N0ZVK0-F1
#
_entry.id   AF-A0A2N0ZVK0-F1
#
_cell.length_a   1.000
_cell.length_b   1.000
_cell.length_c   1.000
_cell.angle_alpha   90.00
_cell.angle_beta   90.00
_cell.angle_gamma   90.00
#
_symmetry.space_group_name_H-M   'P 1'
#
loop_
_entity.id
_entity.type
_entity.pdbx_description
1 polymer ?
#
loop_
_entity_poly.entity_id
_entity_poly.type
_entity_poly.pdbx_seq_one_letter_code
_entity_poly.pdbx_strand_id
1 'polypeptide(L)'
;MTATDLPAKPYSTASSEAPITSLSTRDSSLDKSFAEIDWQVPWLGHLNQLDYLSNAIAQLGGANAEGFDNAEGSHEAEGSNEAKPKSRPDVIAKVLNEALNQQSEHLQSQLPTTKSTQNNQAHALNFVSQEALSEGEAYESFIGTSGKIPTRDNLHDLFNGSIWLTFPKTKALLNYYHMVEIAQQGIGASRGRVRDTITVFDENGAVLVTSEPRIGKALINFDWQASLIEPRAQWDNPQQLNSQSRAAVYVFGHALLEQLIKPRKPLCAHSIVILVPQDFFALPLSARMVYLDGKIAQYMDKLLSQDNVTPRQLAPLPILGVPHFWAENADMSFYEDNYVFRHGRRQKKK
;
A
#
# COMPACT_ATOMS: atom_id res chain seq x y z
N MET A 1 21.02 49.83 -41.98
CA MET A 1 20.78 49.98 -40.54
C MET A 1 21.45 48.80 -39.85
N THR A 2 22.52 49.11 -39.12
CA THR A 2 23.38 48.31 -38.22
C THR A 2 22.58 47.76 -37.02
N ALA A 3 22.98 46.81 -36.17
CA ALA A 3 24.06 45.83 -36.03
C ALA A 3 23.70 44.96 -34.79
N THR A 4 24.04 43.66 -34.84
CA THR A 4 24.68 42.80 -33.82
C THR A 4 24.35 42.88 -32.29
N ASP A 5 24.11 41.70 -31.71
CA ASP A 5 24.39 41.14 -30.36
C ASP A 5 24.49 41.98 -29.05
N LEU A 6 23.77 41.47 -28.01
CA LEU A 6 23.97 41.45 -26.52
C LEU A 6 24.82 42.54 -25.80
N PRO A 7 24.43 43.05 -24.59
CA PRO A 7 24.67 42.29 -23.33
C PRO A 7 23.78 42.58 -22.08
N ALA A 8 23.89 41.66 -21.11
CA ALA A 8 23.87 41.74 -19.63
C ALA A 8 23.19 42.90 -18.82
N LYS A 9 22.27 42.47 -17.93
CA LYS A 9 22.02 42.79 -16.48
C LYS A 9 22.65 44.06 -15.83
N PRO A 10 21.95 44.71 -14.86
CA PRO A 10 22.13 44.28 -13.45
C PRO A 10 20.87 44.28 -12.56
N TYR A 11 21.05 43.53 -11.47
CA TYR A 11 20.23 43.38 -10.27
C TYR A 11 19.77 44.70 -9.64
N SER A 12 18.56 44.69 -9.05
CA SER A 12 18.33 45.36 -7.77
C SER A 12 17.39 44.53 -6.90
N THR A 13 17.89 44.22 -5.72
CA THR A 13 17.32 43.41 -4.65
C THR A 13 16.34 44.22 -3.80
N ALA A 14 15.14 43.68 -3.57
CA ALA A 14 14.33 44.04 -2.41
C ALA A 14 13.70 42.75 -1.87
N SER A 15 14.42 42.12 -0.94
CA SER A 15 13.98 40.97 -0.17
C SER A 15 12.97 41.45 0.88
N SER A 16 11.72 41.02 0.76
CA SER A 16 10.76 41.02 1.87
C SER A 16 10.75 39.60 2.44
N GLU A 17 11.59 39.37 3.45
CA GLU A 17 11.53 38.16 4.26
C GLU A 17 10.34 38.28 5.22
N ALA A 18 9.36 37.40 5.06
CA ALA A 18 8.40 37.11 6.11
C ALA A 18 9.10 36.33 7.24
N PRO A 19 8.74 36.52 8.52
CA PRO A 19 9.48 35.92 9.61
C PRO A 19 9.26 34.41 9.61
N ILE A 20 10.36 33.66 9.48
CA ILE A 20 10.41 32.23 9.79
C ILE A 20 10.15 32.11 11.29
N THR A 21 8.91 31.78 11.66
CA THR A 21 8.56 31.37 13.02
C THR A 21 9.48 30.24 13.45
N SER A 22 10.16 30.47 14.57
CA SER A 22 11.04 29.51 15.23
C SER A 22 10.34 28.17 15.40
N LEU A 23 10.95 27.11 14.85
CA LEU A 23 10.60 25.73 15.15
C LEU A 23 10.93 25.47 16.63
N SER A 24 9.97 25.77 17.51
CA SER A 24 9.93 25.20 18.84
C SER A 24 9.94 23.67 18.71
N THR A 25 10.64 23.02 19.63
CA THR A 25 10.75 21.57 19.81
C THR A 25 9.40 20.90 19.59
N ARG A 26 9.15 20.41 18.37
CA ARG A 26 7.93 19.66 18.06
C ARG A 26 8.06 18.34 18.78
N ASP A 27 7.15 18.09 19.72
CA ASP A 27 6.89 16.74 20.20
C ASP A 27 6.76 15.81 18.99
N SER A 28 7.38 14.64 19.08
CA SER A 28 7.31 13.59 18.07
C SER A 28 5.89 13.04 17.98
N SER A 29 4.97 13.83 17.41
CA SER A 29 3.57 13.47 17.19
C SER A 29 3.18 13.83 15.75
N LEU A 30 2.61 12.85 15.03
CA LEU A 30 1.77 13.14 13.87
C LEU A 30 0.57 13.94 14.38
N ASP A 31 0.21 15.02 13.70
CA ASP A 31 -0.94 15.83 14.11
C ASP A 31 -2.28 15.14 13.75
N LYS A 32 -3.39 15.72 14.22
CA LYS A 32 -4.73 15.16 14.00
C LYS A 32 -5.19 15.21 12.54
N SER A 33 -4.59 16.04 11.68
CA SER A 33 -4.98 16.14 10.28
C SER A 33 -4.72 14.84 9.51
N PHE A 34 -3.79 14.01 9.98
CA PHE A 34 -3.55 12.68 9.40
C PHE A 34 -4.68 11.69 9.65
N ALA A 35 -5.41 11.82 10.76
CA ALA A 35 -6.58 10.98 11.00
C ALA A 35 -7.74 11.36 10.07
N GLU A 36 -7.80 12.63 9.64
CA GLU A 36 -8.82 13.16 8.71
C GLU A 36 -8.58 12.74 7.25
N ILE A 37 -7.45 12.10 6.94
CA ILE A 37 -7.20 11.51 5.62
C ILE A 37 -8.29 10.48 5.35
N ASP A 38 -8.90 10.53 4.17
CA ASP A 38 -9.76 9.45 3.72
C ASP A 38 -8.89 8.23 3.37
N TRP A 39 -8.67 7.39 4.37
CA TRP A 39 -7.89 6.16 4.25
C TRP A 39 -8.52 5.13 3.31
N GLN A 40 -9.75 5.35 2.83
CA GLN A 40 -10.35 4.57 1.75
C GLN A 40 -9.89 5.03 0.36
N VAL A 41 -9.09 6.10 0.26
CA VAL A 41 -8.61 6.72 -0.99
C VAL A 41 -7.16 7.25 -0.95
N PRO A 42 -6.19 6.61 -0.27
CA PRO A 42 -4.84 7.17 -0.20
C PRO A 42 -4.03 6.97 -1.49
N TRP A 43 -4.36 6.00 -2.36
CA TRP A 43 -3.43 5.55 -3.40
C TRP A 43 -3.18 6.53 -4.55
N LEU A 44 -3.96 7.62 -4.68
CA LEU A 44 -3.78 8.63 -5.74
C LEU A 44 -4.10 10.09 -5.35
N GLY A 45 -4.73 10.35 -4.20
CA GLY A 45 -5.10 11.71 -3.79
C GLY A 45 -3.91 12.62 -3.47
N HIS A 46 -2.75 12.04 -3.17
CA HIS A 46 -1.67 12.74 -2.49
C HIS A 46 -0.26 12.35 -2.93
N LEU A 47 -0.01 11.94 -4.18
CA LEU A 47 1.38 11.72 -4.65
C LEU A 47 2.31 12.90 -4.27
N ASN A 48 1.76 14.13 -4.18
CA ASN A 48 2.46 15.33 -3.73
C ASN A 48 2.59 15.49 -2.19
N GLN A 49 1.82 14.79 -1.36
CA GLN A 49 1.94 14.80 0.11
C GLN A 49 2.58 13.52 0.68
N LEU A 50 2.82 12.50 -0.14
CA LEU A 50 3.56 11.31 0.28
C LEU A 50 4.98 11.64 0.75
N ASP A 51 5.64 12.61 0.13
CA ASP A 51 6.92 13.12 0.60
C ASP A 51 6.80 13.81 1.97
N TYR A 52 5.70 14.54 2.21
CA TYR A 52 5.41 15.12 3.52
C TYR A 52 5.18 14.05 4.59
N LEU A 53 4.35 13.03 4.29
CA LEU A 53 4.14 11.85 5.14
C LEU A 53 5.47 11.14 5.45
N SER A 54 6.27 10.88 4.42
CA SER A 54 7.58 10.23 4.57
C SER A 54 8.51 11.06 5.45
N ASN A 55 8.57 12.38 5.27
CA ASN A 55 9.40 13.26 6.07
C ASN A 55 8.92 13.34 7.52
N ALA A 56 7.61 13.42 7.75
CA ALA A 56 7.03 13.44 9.08
C ALA A 56 7.38 12.16 9.85
N ILE A 57 7.20 10.99 9.23
CA ILE A 57 7.53 9.69 9.85
C ILE A 57 9.04 9.52 10.03
N ALA A 58 9.86 9.95 9.07
CA ALA A 58 11.31 9.90 9.19
C ALA A 58 11.82 10.79 10.34
N GLN A 59 11.19 11.93 10.61
CA GLN A 59 11.51 12.78 11.76
C GLN A 59 11.13 12.12 13.09
N LEU A 60 10.04 11.33 13.12
CA LEU A 60 9.64 10.55 14.29
C LEU A 60 10.60 9.39 14.56
N GLY A 61 11.08 8.71 13.50
CA GLY A 61 12.10 7.66 13.60
C GLY A 61 13.52 8.19 13.80
N GLY A 62 13.78 9.43 13.39
CA GLY A 62 15.09 10.10 13.37
C GLY A 62 15.64 10.52 14.72
N ALA A 63 14.92 10.25 15.82
CA ALA A 63 15.52 10.24 17.14
C ALA A 63 16.53 9.08 17.33
N ASN A 64 16.68 8.14 16.39
CA ASN A 64 17.77 7.16 16.34
C ASN A 64 17.97 6.57 14.91
N ALA A 65 18.54 7.34 13.99
CA ALA A 65 19.02 6.83 12.71
C ALA A 65 20.50 7.15 12.50
N GLU A 66 21.36 6.62 13.36
CA GLU A 66 22.73 6.27 13.00
C GLU A 66 22.93 4.77 13.19
N GLY A 67 23.47 4.11 12.16
CA GLY A 67 24.01 2.76 12.27
C GLY A 67 23.30 1.71 11.42
N PHE A 68 23.61 1.68 10.12
CA PHE A 68 23.70 0.41 9.39
C PHE A 68 25.17 0.19 9.00
N ASP A 69 25.70 -0.91 9.52
CA ASP A 69 26.86 -1.71 9.13
C ASP A 69 28.27 -1.10 9.12
N ASN A 70 29.08 -1.52 10.09
CA ASN A 70 30.27 -2.33 9.82
C ASN A 70 30.55 -3.27 11.01
N ALA A 71 30.47 -4.57 10.75
CA ALA A 71 30.99 -5.60 11.63
C ALA A 71 32.51 -5.71 11.43
N GLU A 72 33.28 -5.53 12.51
CA GLU A 72 34.52 -6.27 12.82
C GLU A 72 35.13 -5.74 14.14
N GLY A 73 35.52 -6.66 15.04
CA GLY A 73 36.56 -6.41 16.05
C GLY A 73 36.13 -6.16 17.50
N SER A 74 36.21 -7.23 18.30
CA SER A 74 36.40 -7.32 19.76
C SER A 74 36.78 -6.06 20.57
N HIS A 75 36.13 -5.84 21.71
CA HIS A 75 36.75 -5.91 23.05
C HIS A 75 35.72 -5.67 24.18
N GLU A 76 35.90 -6.40 25.29
CA GLU A 76 35.14 -6.35 26.53
C GLU A 76 35.25 -4.99 27.25
N ALA A 77 34.15 -4.53 27.88
CA ALA A 77 34.19 -3.78 29.14
C ALA A 77 32.80 -3.76 29.81
N GLU A 78 32.79 -4.11 31.09
CA GLU A 78 31.65 -4.18 32.00
C GLU A 78 31.09 -2.81 32.40
N GLY A 79 29.78 -2.78 32.67
CA GLY A 79 29.20 -2.03 33.79
C GLY A 79 28.75 -0.58 33.55
N SER A 80 27.43 -0.36 33.41
CA SER A 80 26.60 0.36 34.41
C SER A 80 25.33 0.98 33.81
N ASN A 81 24.21 0.82 34.54
CA ASN A 81 22.90 1.47 34.39
C ASN A 81 22.11 1.21 33.09
N GLU A 82 21.43 0.06 33.03
CA GLU A 82 20.26 -0.12 32.15
C GLU A 82 19.09 0.76 32.64
N ALA A 83 19.06 2.00 32.19
CA ALA A 83 17.80 2.71 32.06
C ALA A 83 16.92 1.88 31.11
N LYS A 84 15.75 1.43 31.59
CA LYS A 84 14.72 0.82 30.71
C LYS A 84 14.62 1.67 29.45
N PRO A 85 14.72 1.09 28.23
CA PRO A 85 14.54 1.86 27.02
C PRO A 85 13.19 2.58 27.13
N LYS A 86 13.20 3.91 26.95
CA LYS A 86 11.95 4.67 26.87
C LYS A 86 11.12 4.01 25.78
N SER A 87 9.95 3.46 26.16
CA SER A 87 8.95 2.94 25.23
C SER A 87 8.90 3.85 24.03
N ARG A 88 9.12 3.30 22.83
CA ARG A 88 8.93 4.10 21.63
C ARG A 88 7.50 4.63 21.65
N PRO A 89 7.27 5.89 21.22
CA PRO A 89 5.91 6.36 21.06
C PRO A 89 5.19 5.43 20.06
N ASP A 90 3.89 5.27 20.24
CA ASP A 90 2.98 4.43 19.43
C ASP A 90 2.17 5.30 18.48
N VAL A 91 2.84 6.27 17.83
CA VAL A 91 2.20 7.38 17.13
C VAL A 91 1.35 6.86 15.97
N ILE A 92 1.89 5.95 15.17
CA ILE A 92 1.21 5.43 13.99
C ILE A 92 0.00 4.59 14.40
N ALA A 93 0.14 3.76 15.43
CA ALA A 93 -0.99 2.99 15.98
C ALA A 93 -2.13 3.91 16.46
N LYS A 94 -1.81 5.03 17.12
CA LYS A 94 -2.80 6.03 17.55
C LYS A 94 -3.52 6.69 16.38
N VAL A 95 -2.78 7.15 15.37
CA VAL A 95 -3.37 7.78 14.16
C VAL A 95 -4.30 6.81 13.45
N LEU A 96 -3.87 5.56 13.27
CA LEU A 96 -4.67 4.54 12.60
C LEU A 96 -5.93 4.15 13.40
N ASN A 97 -5.85 4.11 14.74
CA ASN A 97 -7.02 3.88 15.58
C ASN A 97 -8.02 5.05 15.54
N GLU A 98 -7.54 6.29 15.52
CA GLU A 98 -8.41 7.46 15.37
C GLU A 98 -9.15 7.41 14.03
N ALA A 99 -8.42 7.16 12.94
CA ALA A 99 -9.01 6.97 11.61
C ALA A 99 -10.03 5.82 11.57
N LEU A 100 -9.71 4.69 12.21
CA LEU A 100 -10.59 3.53 12.32
C LEU A 100 -11.92 3.91 13.00
N ASN A 101 -11.85 4.66 14.10
CA ASN A 101 -13.03 5.10 14.85
C ASN A 101 -13.87 6.10 14.03
N GLN A 102 -13.23 7.10 13.43
CA GLN A 102 -13.91 8.09 12.58
C GLN A 102 -14.64 7.42 11.40
N GLN A 103 -14.00 6.44 10.77
CA GLN A 103 -14.62 5.65 9.69
C GLN A 103 -15.82 4.85 10.19
N SER A 104 -15.71 4.21 11.36
CA SER A 104 -16.81 3.47 12.00
C SER A 104 -18.02 4.37 12.28
N GLU A 105 -17.77 5.58 12.79
CA GLU A 105 -18.80 6.58 13.07
C GLU A 105 -19.45 7.11 11.80
N HIS A 106 -18.63 7.46 10.79
CA HIS A 106 -19.10 7.99 9.52
C HIS A 106 -19.98 6.98 8.75
N LEU A 107 -19.57 5.71 8.72
CA LEU A 107 -20.32 4.64 8.07
C LEU A 107 -21.48 4.11 8.92
N GLN A 108 -21.61 4.55 10.17
CA GLN A 108 -22.55 4.01 11.16
C GLN A 108 -22.48 2.47 11.24
N SER A 109 -21.26 1.93 11.14
CA SER A 109 -20.99 0.50 11.09
C SER A 109 -20.19 0.06 12.32
N GLN A 110 -20.27 -1.22 12.66
CA GLN A 110 -19.37 -1.80 13.66
C GLN A 110 -17.92 -1.81 13.16
N LEU A 111 -16.98 -1.81 14.10
CA LEU A 111 -15.56 -2.00 13.79
C LEU A 111 -15.36 -3.30 13.01
N PRO A 112 -14.48 -3.30 12.00
CA PRO A 112 -14.16 -4.52 11.28
C PRO A 112 -13.55 -5.55 12.23
N THR A 113 -13.77 -6.84 11.94
CA THR A 113 -13.36 -7.93 12.81
C THR A 113 -12.47 -8.93 12.10
N THR A 114 -11.54 -9.53 12.83
CA THR A 114 -10.82 -10.73 12.42
C THR A 114 -11.26 -11.96 13.22
N LYS A 115 -10.88 -13.15 12.77
CA LYS A 115 -11.23 -14.43 13.42
C LYS A 115 -10.03 -15.36 13.45
N SER A 116 -9.90 -16.10 14.54
CA SER A 116 -8.91 -17.18 14.69
C SER A 116 -9.40 -18.49 14.08
N THR A 117 -8.45 -19.33 13.64
CA THR A 117 -8.69 -20.71 13.19
C THR A 117 -9.11 -21.66 14.32
N GLN A 118 -8.82 -21.32 15.59
CA GLN A 118 -9.03 -22.24 16.73
C GLN A 118 -10.45 -22.21 17.31
N ASN A 119 -11.09 -21.03 17.36
CA ASN A 119 -12.38 -20.84 18.03
C ASN A 119 -13.43 -20.10 17.16
N ASN A 120 -13.07 -19.61 15.96
CA ASN A 120 -13.92 -18.78 15.09
C ASN A 120 -14.54 -17.54 15.77
N GLN A 121 -13.99 -17.12 16.92
CA GLN A 121 -14.48 -15.95 17.64
C GLN A 121 -14.04 -14.68 16.91
N ALA A 122 -14.97 -13.74 16.75
CA ALA A 122 -14.70 -12.45 16.12
C ALA A 122 -14.08 -11.49 17.14
N HIS A 123 -12.98 -10.85 16.75
CA HIS A 123 -12.32 -9.79 17.52
C HIS A 123 -12.34 -8.50 16.71
N ALA A 124 -12.81 -7.41 17.32
CA ALA A 124 -12.74 -6.09 16.73
C ALA A 124 -11.28 -5.69 16.52
N LEU A 125 -10.98 -5.15 15.35
CA LEU A 125 -9.63 -4.73 15.00
C LEU A 125 -9.24 -3.46 15.77
N ASN A 126 -7.99 -3.40 16.22
CA ASN A 126 -7.35 -2.18 16.68
C ASN A 126 -5.83 -2.28 16.45
N PHE A 127 -5.18 -1.12 16.34
CA PHE A 127 -3.73 -1.05 16.19
C PHE A 127 -3.07 -0.91 17.55
N VAL A 128 -1.95 -1.61 17.76
CA VAL A 128 -1.19 -1.56 19.02
C VAL A 128 0.29 -1.39 18.73
N SER A 129 1.04 -0.91 19.72
CA SER A 129 2.51 -0.91 19.64
C SER A 129 3.03 -2.30 19.31
N GLN A 130 4.08 -2.37 18.50
CA GLN A 130 4.81 -3.61 18.23
C GLN A 130 5.25 -4.34 19.51
N GLU A 131 5.46 -3.62 20.62
CA GLU A 131 5.83 -4.18 21.93
C GLU A 131 4.71 -5.04 22.57
N ALA A 132 3.48 -4.94 22.07
CA ALA A 132 2.37 -5.80 22.52
C ALA A 132 2.46 -7.24 21.97
N LEU A 133 3.22 -7.46 20.90
CA LEU A 133 3.48 -8.80 20.37
C LEU A 133 4.59 -9.46 21.20
N SER A 134 4.26 -10.58 21.85
CA SER A 134 5.23 -11.29 22.70
C SER A 134 6.33 -11.93 21.85
N GLU A 135 7.54 -12.01 22.41
CA GLU A 135 8.64 -12.70 21.73
C GLU A 135 8.27 -14.17 21.44
N GLY A 136 8.53 -14.61 20.21
CA GLY A 136 8.19 -15.96 19.74
C GLY A 136 6.73 -16.15 19.30
N GLU A 137 5.84 -15.17 19.51
CA GLU A 137 4.49 -15.21 19.00
C GLU A 137 4.44 -14.82 17.51
N ALA A 138 3.76 -15.62 16.69
CA ALA A 138 3.59 -15.32 15.27
C ALA A 138 2.62 -14.14 15.08
N TYR A 139 3.03 -13.15 14.29
CA TYR A 139 2.27 -11.94 13.99
C TYR A 139 0.82 -12.23 13.57
N GLU A 140 0.64 -13.15 12.62
CA GLU A 140 -0.68 -13.48 12.06
C GLU A 140 -1.57 -14.20 13.09
N SER A 141 -0.96 -15.03 13.95
CA SER A 141 -1.68 -15.71 15.03
C SER A 141 -2.17 -14.69 16.07
N PHE A 142 -1.31 -13.77 16.49
CA PHE A 142 -1.67 -12.72 17.45
C PHE A 142 -2.82 -11.84 16.95
N ILE A 143 -2.79 -11.43 15.67
CA ILE A 143 -3.90 -10.69 15.07
C ILE A 143 -5.19 -11.53 15.12
N GLY A 144 -5.14 -12.77 14.65
CA GLY A 144 -6.33 -13.62 14.56
C GLY A 144 -6.97 -13.92 15.92
N THR A 145 -6.18 -14.06 16.99
CA THR A 145 -6.66 -14.42 18.33
C THR A 145 -7.02 -13.23 19.21
N SER A 146 -6.51 -12.03 18.91
CA SER A 146 -6.70 -10.85 19.76
C SER A 146 -7.43 -9.69 19.09
N GLY A 147 -7.43 -9.62 17.76
CA GLY A 147 -7.86 -8.44 16.99
C GLY A 147 -6.84 -7.29 16.98
N LYS A 148 -5.71 -7.43 17.68
CA LYS A 148 -4.69 -6.39 17.79
C LYS A 148 -3.69 -6.52 16.66
N ILE A 149 -3.42 -5.42 15.95
CA ILE A 149 -2.46 -5.33 14.85
C ILE A 149 -1.18 -4.68 15.39
N PRO A 150 -0.09 -5.45 15.63
CA PRO A 150 1.20 -4.88 16.00
C PRO A 150 1.69 -3.93 14.91
N THR A 151 2.05 -2.73 15.33
CA THR A 151 2.35 -1.60 14.46
C THR A 151 3.59 -0.89 14.96
N ARG A 152 4.58 -0.71 14.08
CA ARG A 152 5.80 0.06 14.30
C ARG A 152 5.62 1.48 13.78
N ASP A 153 6.39 2.41 14.34
CA ASP A 153 6.43 3.80 13.87
C ASP A 153 7.32 3.95 12.61
N ASN A 154 6.88 3.33 11.50
CA ASN A 154 7.49 3.48 10.19
C ASN A 154 6.44 3.58 9.06
N LEU A 155 6.88 4.00 7.89
CA LEU A 155 6.02 4.24 6.73
C LEU A 155 5.35 2.95 6.23
N HIS A 156 6.08 1.85 6.29
CA HIS A 156 5.61 0.53 5.87
C HIS A 156 4.39 0.07 6.67
N ASP A 157 4.44 0.20 8.00
CA ASP A 157 3.36 -0.19 8.90
C ASP A 157 2.20 0.82 8.87
N LEU A 158 2.48 2.10 8.57
CA LEU A 158 1.41 3.05 8.24
C LEU A 158 0.61 2.57 7.04
N PHE A 159 1.27 2.25 5.92
CA PHE A 159 0.59 1.75 4.73
C PHE A 159 -0.09 0.40 4.96
N ASN A 160 0.55 -0.52 5.68
CA ASN A 160 -0.09 -1.78 6.07
C ASN A 160 -1.38 -1.52 6.86
N GLY A 161 -1.33 -0.57 7.80
CA GLY A 161 -2.49 -0.13 8.56
C GLY A 161 -3.59 0.48 7.69
N SER A 162 -3.23 1.34 6.74
CA SER A 162 -4.17 1.90 5.76
C SER A 162 -4.87 0.82 4.94
N ILE A 163 -4.14 -0.23 4.54
CA ILE A 163 -4.71 -1.37 3.82
C ILE A 163 -5.66 -2.18 4.71
N TRP A 164 -5.37 -2.31 6.01
CA TRP A 164 -6.33 -2.89 6.98
C TRP A 164 -7.61 -2.05 7.12
N LEU A 165 -7.51 -0.72 7.13
CA LEU A 165 -8.67 0.19 7.16
C LEU A 165 -9.52 0.09 5.88
N THR A 166 -8.84 -0.08 4.74
CA THR A 166 -9.46 -0.10 3.42
C THR A 166 -10.12 -1.43 3.10
N PHE A 167 -9.38 -2.53 3.33
CA PHE A 167 -9.75 -3.88 2.92
C PHE A 167 -9.75 -4.85 4.12
N PRO A 168 -10.49 -4.55 5.19
CA PRO A 168 -10.41 -5.33 6.42
C PRO A 168 -10.85 -6.78 6.24
N LYS A 169 -11.87 -7.06 5.40
CA LYS A 169 -12.32 -8.44 5.15
C LYS A 169 -11.25 -9.23 4.40
N THR A 170 -10.64 -8.61 3.39
CA THR A 170 -9.57 -9.24 2.63
C THR A 170 -8.37 -9.49 3.52
N LYS A 171 -7.88 -8.51 4.27
CA LYS A 171 -6.73 -8.69 5.16
C LYS A 171 -6.99 -9.74 6.25
N ALA A 172 -8.19 -9.77 6.83
CA ALA A 172 -8.57 -10.83 7.78
C ALA A 172 -8.57 -12.22 7.14
N LEU A 173 -9.03 -12.34 5.89
CA LEU A 173 -8.98 -13.60 5.14
C LEU A 173 -7.54 -14.04 4.86
N LEU A 174 -6.68 -13.12 4.39
CA LEU A 174 -5.27 -13.41 4.15
C LEU A 174 -4.57 -13.86 5.44
N ASN A 175 -4.85 -13.19 6.56
CA ASN A 175 -4.37 -13.56 7.88
C ASN A 175 -4.84 -14.97 8.29
N TYR A 176 -6.11 -15.30 8.06
CA TYR A 176 -6.66 -16.62 8.31
C TYR A 176 -5.91 -17.72 7.53
N TYR A 177 -5.68 -17.53 6.23
CA TYR A 177 -4.91 -18.50 5.44
C TYR A 177 -3.44 -18.61 5.89
N HIS A 178 -2.81 -17.51 6.31
CA HIS A 178 -1.49 -17.59 6.95
C HIS A 178 -1.52 -18.46 8.20
N MET A 179 -2.51 -18.29 9.09
CA MET A 179 -2.64 -19.11 10.29
C MET A 179 -2.88 -20.59 9.98
N VAL A 180 -3.73 -20.91 9.00
CA VAL A 180 -3.96 -22.30 8.57
C VAL A 180 -2.64 -22.95 8.11
N GLU A 181 -1.88 -22.26 7.26
CA GLU A 181 -0.61 -22.78 6.75
C GLU A 181 0.45 -22.90 7.85
N ILE A 182 0.54 -21.93 8.76
CA ILE A 182 1.47 -21.97 9.90
C ILE A 182 1.12 -23.14 10.83
N ALA A 183 -0.17 -23.41 11.08
CA ALA A 183 -0.59 -24.54 11.89
C ALA A 183 -0.22 -25.90 11.25
N GLN A 184 -0.21 -25.98 9.92
CA GLN A 184 0.14 -27.20 9.18
C GLN A 184 1.65 -27.41 9.01
N GLN A 185 2.40 -26.34 8.72
CA GLN A 185 3.80 -26.40 8.31
C GLN A 185 4.78 -25.92 9.40
N GLY A 186 4.26 -25.32 10.48
CA GLY A 186 5.05 -24.65 11.50
C GLY A 186 5.60 -23.28 11.06
N ILE A 187 6.30 -22.63 11.98
CA ILE A 187 7.01 -21.36 11.75
C ILE A 187 8.41 -21.68 11.17
N GLY A 188 8.46 -22.37 10.04
CA GLY A 188 9.70 -22.74 9.36
C GLY A 188 10.18 -21.67 8.37
N ALA A 189 11.46 -21.75 7.96
CA ALA A 189 12.08 -20.79 7.04
C ALA A 189 11.51 -20.82 5.60
N SER A 190 10.99 -21.95 5.13
CA SER A 190 10.36 -22.06 3.81
C SER A 190 8.84 -21.87 3.92
N ARG A 191 8.34 -20.74 3.40
CA ARG A 191 6.91 -20.47 3.23
C ARG A 191 6.34 -21.39 2.16
N GLY A 192 5.15 -21.97 2.40
CA GLY A 192 4.38 -22.69 1.40
C GLY A 192 3.83 -21.75 0.32
N ARG A 193 3.38 -22.32 -0.81
CA ARG A 193 2.96 -21.53 -1.99
C ARG A 193 1.76 -20.62 -1.72
N VAL A 194 0.88 -21.01 -0.80
CA VAL A 194 -0.24 -20.20 -0.31
C VAL A 194 0.33 -18.94 0.35
N ARG A 195 1.21 -19.10 1.35
CA ARG A 195 1.85 -17.98 2.06
C ARG A 195 2.66 -17.09 1.11
N ASP A 196 3.39 -17.66 0.15
CA ASP A 196 4.11 -16.88 -0.87
C ASP A 196 3.15 -16.03 -1.72
N THR A 197 2.01 -16.62 -2.13
CA THR A 197 1.00 -15.90 -2.93
C THR A 197 0.39 -14.76 -2.13
N ILE A 198 0.09 -14.99 -0.84
CA ILE A 198 -0.40 -13.96 0.07
C ILE A 198 0.65 -12.86 0.24
N THR A 199 1.88 -13.19 0.58
CA THR A 199 2.96 -12.20 0.76
C THR A 199 3.13 -11.34 -0.48
N VAL A 200 3.21 -11.94 -1.68
CA VAL A 200 3.40 -11.18 -2.92
C VAL A 200 2.24 -10.21 -3.18
N PHE A 201 1.00 -10.65 -2.93
CA PHE A 201 -0.18 -9.78 -3.08
C PHE A 201 -0.25 -8.71 -1.98
N ASP A 202 0.06 -9.04 -0.74
CA ASP A 202 -0.02 -8.12 0.39
C ASP A 202 1.06 -7.04 0.33
N GLU A 203 2.26 -7.35 -0.16
CA GLU A 203 3.34 -6.38 -0.33
C GLU A 203 3.20 -5.58 -1.62
N ASN A 204 2.92 -6.24 -2.75
CA ASN A 204 3.02 -5.65 -4.09
C ASN A 204 1.75 -5.78 -4.94
N GLY A 205 0.59 -6.00 -4.32
CA GLY A 205 -0.66 -6.27 -5.01
C GLY A 205 -1.37 -5.04 -5.57
N ALA A 206 -2.12 -5.27 -6.64
CA ALA A 206 -3.09 -4.31 -7.16
C ALA A 206 -4.36 -5.04 -7.63
N VAL A 207 -5.46 -4.31 -7.74
CA VAL A 207 -6.74 -4.85 -8.16
C VAL A 207 -7.18 -4.08 -9.40
N LEU A 208 -7.09 -4.73 -10.56
CA LEU A 208 -7.74 -4.23 -11.76
C LEU A 208 -9.23 -4.53 -11.63
N VAL A 209 -10.04 -3.48 -11.56
CA VAL A 209 -11.49 -3.54 -11.53
C VAL A 209 -12.00 -3.12 -12.90
N THR A 210 -12.81 -3.95 -13.54
CA THR A 210 -13.34 -3.59 -14.86
C THR A 210 -14.73 -4.14 -15.13
N SER A 211 -15.57 -3.34 -15.78
CA SER A 211 -16.84 -3.79 -16.35
C SER A 211 -16.69 -4.42 -17.73
N GLU A 212 -15.48 -4.38 -18.30
CA GLU A 212 -15.21 -4.77 -19.67
C GLU A 212 -14.23 -5.96 -19.71
N PRO A 213 -14.72 -7.22 -19.87
CA PRO A 213 -13.89 -8.41 -19.69
C PRO A 213 -12.64 -8.47 -20.59
N ARG A 214 -12.66 -7.79 -21.74
CA ARG A 214 -11.52 -7.72 -22.66
C ARG A 214 -10.28 -7.07 -22.02
N ILE A 215 -10.47 -6.04 -21.19
CA ILE A 215 -9.37 -5.29 -20.54
C ILE A 215 -8.63 -6.22 -19.58
N GLY A 216 -9.39 -6.93 -18.73
CA GLY A 216 -8.84 -7.89 -17.78
C GLY A 216 -8.15 -9.08 -18.44
N LYS A 217 -8.75 -9.63 -19.51
CA LYS A 217 -8.12 -10.71 -20.29
C LYS A 217 -6.82 -10.26 -20.95
N ALA A 218 -6.79 -9.04 -21.49
CA ALA A 218 -5.59 -8.46 -22.08
C ALA A 218 -4.47 -8.34 -21.04
N LEU A 219 -4.77 -7.87 -19.82
CA LEU A 219 -3.78 -7.78 -18.74
C LEU A 219 -3.15 -9.15 -18.44
N ILE A 220 -3.98 -10.17 -18.23
CA ILE A 220 -3.51 -11.54 -17.92
C ILE A 220 -2.61 -12.08 -19.05
N ASN A 221 -2.90 -11.71 -20.29
CA ASN A 221 -2.18 -12.15 -21.48
C ASN A 221 -1.00 -11.26 -21.86
N PHE A 222 -0.62 -10.27 -21.03
CA PHE A 222 0.47 -9.32 -21.29
C PHE A 222 0.24 -8.48 -22.55
N ASP A 223 -1.03 -8.27 -22.92
CA ASP A 223 -1.44 -7.38 -23.99
C ASP A 223 -1.65 -5.97 -23.42
N TRP A 224 -0.54 -5.24 -23.29
CA TRP A 224 -0.52 -3.90 -22.71
C TRP A 224 -1.31 -2.90 -23.55
N GLN A 225 -1.35 -3.10 -24.87
CA GLN A 225 -2.05 -2.23 -25.77
C GLN A 225 -3.56 -2.35 -25.55
N ALA A 226 -4.12 -3.57 -25.50
CA ALA A 226 -5.55 -3.77 -25.28
C ALA A 226 -5.99 -3.58 -23.81
N SER A 227 -5.07 -3.64 -22.85
CA SER A 227 -5.37 -3.42 -21.42
C SER A 227 -5.20 -1.97 -20.95
N LEU A 228 -4.16 -1.27 -21.39
CA LEU A 228 -3.81 0.05 -20.85
C LEU A 228 -4.02 1.18 -21.88
N ILE A 229 -3.70 0.93 -23.15
CA ILE A 229 -3.61 1.99 -24.17
C ILE A 229 -4.94 2.21 -24.90
N GLU A 230 -5.47 1.20 -25.60
CA GLU A 230 -6.75 1.33 -26.32
C GLU A 230 -7.91 1.77 -25.44
N PRO A 231 -8.10 1.19 -24.23
CA PRO A 231 -9.21 1.60 -23.38
C PRO A 231 -8.92 2.87 -22.58
N ARG A 232 -7.83 3.63 -22.81
CA ARG A 232 -7.42 4.77 -21.96
C ARG A 232 -8.56 5.71 -21.59
N ALA A 233 -9.42 6.08 -22.55
CA ALA A 233 -10.56 6.97 -22.32
C ALA A 233 -11.68 6.37 -21.44
N GLN A 234 -11.63 5.07 -21.21
CA GLN A 234 -12.54 4.31 -20.35
C GLN A 234 -11.98 4.11 -18.94
N TRP A 235 -10.74 4.53 -18.66
CA TRP A 235 -10.17 4.43 -17.33
C TRP A 235 -10.71 5.53 -16.43
N ASP A 236 -10.97 5.14 -15.18
CA ASP A 236 -11.42 6.06 -14.15
C ASP A 236 -10.28 7.01 -13.76
N ASN A 237 -10.60 8.30 -13.73
CA ASN A 237 -9.70 9.30 -13.22
C ASN A 237 -9.96 9.43 -11.70
N PRO A 238 -8.99 9.07 -10.84
CA PRO A 238 -9.18 9.13 -9.39
C PRO A 238 -9.39 10.56 -8.86
N GLN A 239 -8.93 11.59 -9.58
CA GLN A 239 -9.20 12.99 -9.23
C GLN A 239 -10.55 13.49 -9.76
N GLN A 240 -11.15 12.79 -10.73
CA GLN A 240 -12.39 13.17 -11.40
C GLN A 240 -13.21 11.91 -11.73
N LEU A 241 -13.89 11.38 -10.72
CA LEU A 241 -14.69 10.16 -10.86
C LEU A 241 -15.73 10.31 -11.98
N ASN A 242 -15.78 9.31 -12.86
CA ASN A 242 -16.71 9.30 -13.99
C ASN A 242 -17.56 8.03 -13.97
N SER A 243 -18.89 8.18 -14.02
CA SER A 243 -19.84 7.06 -14.01
C SER A 243 -19.78 6.21 -15.29
N GLN A 244 -19.19 6.73 -16.36
CA GLN A 244 -18.99 6.04 -17.64
C GLN A 244 -17.64 5.32 -17.74
N SER A 245 -16.78 5.45 -16.72
CA SER A 245 -15.56 4.66 -16.60
C SER A 245 -15.87 3.16 -16.63
N ARG A 246 -14.93 2.37 -17.13
CA ARG A 246 -15.05 0.91 -17.28
C ARG A 246 -13.87 0.16 -16.71
N ALA A 247 -12.81 0.86 -16.31
CA ALA A 247 -11.63 0.27 -15.69
C ALA A 247 -11.09 1.19 -14.59
N ALA A 248 -10.62 0.63 -13.50
CA ALA A 248 -9.90 1.33 -12.44
C ALA A 248 -8.88 0.37 -11.82
N VAL A 249 -7.86 0.93 -11.18
CA VAL A 249 -6.91 0.16 -10.36
C VAL A 249 -6.93 0.69 -8.94
N TYR A 250 -7.02 -0.25 -8.00
CA TYR A 250 -6.92 -0.01 -6.57
C TYR A 250 -5.65 -0.70 -6.06
N VAL A 251 -4.78 0.03 -5.39
CA VAL A 251 -3.55 -0.54 -4.83
C VAL A 251 -3.88 -1.28 -3.54
N PHE A 252 -3.39 -2.50 -3.42
CA PHE A 252 -3.52 -3.33 -2.20
C PHE A 252 -2.17 -3.49 -1.50
N GLY A 253 -1.09 -3.56 -2.27
CA GLY A 253 0.26 -3.79 -1.77
C GLY A 253 0.76 -2.62 -0.93
N HIS A 254 0.98 -2.82 0.36
CA HIS A 254 1.46 -1.75 1.24
C HIS A 254 2.91 -1.34 0.93
N ALA A 255 3.78 -2.29 0.55
CA ALA A 255 5.13 -1.97 0.09
C ALA A 255 5.13 -1.30 -1.30
N LEU A 256 4.14 -1.60 -2.15
CA LEU A 256 3.95 -0.89 -3.42
C LEU A 256 3.59 0.58 -3.19
N LEU A 257 2.77 0.91 -2.20
CA LEU A 257 2.49 2.30 -1.81
C LEU A 257 3.78 3.04 -1.38
N GLU A 258 4.63 2.38 -0.60
CA GLU A 258 5.94 2.91 -0.21
C GLU A 258 6.85 3.16 -1.42
N GLN A 259 6.89 2.22 -2.37
CA GLN A 259 7.68 2.39 -3.60
C GLN A 259 7.13 3.50 -4.52
N LEU A 260 5.84 3.81 -4.44
CA LEU A 260 5.20 4.87 -5.22
C LEU A 260 5.52 6.28 -4.69
N ILE A 261 6.14 6.44 -3.52
CA ILE A 261 6.64 7.74 -3.05
C ILE A 261 7.77 8.24 -3.96
N LYS A 262 8.70 7.34 -4.31
CA LYS A 262 9.81 7.63 -5.23
C LYS A 262 9.80 6.59 -6.35
N PRO A 263 8.83 6.69 -7.28
CA PRO A 263 8.56 5.63 -8.23
C PRO A 263 9.70 5.49 -9.24
N ARG A 264 10.01 4.25 -9.59
CA ARG A 264 10.90 3.90 -10.71
C ARG A 264 10.08 3.38 -11.88
N LYS A 265 10.41 3.77 -13.11
CA LYS A 265 9.65 3.38 -14.33
C LYS A 265 9.27 1.88 -14.39
N PRO A 266 10.16 0.92 -14.07
CA PRO A 266 9.87 -0.52 -14.15
C PRO A 266 9.13 -1.09 -12.92
N LEU A 267 8.47 -0.26 -12.13
CA LEU A 267 7.69 -0.70 -10.98
C LEU A 267 6.46 -1.50 -11.46
N CYS A 268 6.29 -2.71 -10.92
CA CYS A 268 5.31 -3.67 -11.40
C CYS A 268 4.58 -4.31 -10.22
N ALA A 269 3.26 -4.21 -10.22
CA ALA A 269 2.38 -4.83 -9.24
C ALA A 269 2.01 -6.27 -9.63
N HIS A 270 1.57 -7.05 -8.65
CA HIS A 270 1.05 -8.40 -8.81
C HIS A 270 -0.47 -8.39 -8.63
N SER A 271 -1.18 -8.40 -9.74
CA SER A 271 -2.57 -7.97 -9.78
C SER A 271 -3.56 -9.13 -9.85
N ILE A 272 -4.74 -8.89 -9.31
CA ILE A 272 -5.93 -9.68 -9.61
C ILE A 272 -6.89 -8.86 -10.48
N VAL A 273 -7.78 -9.55 -11.19
CA VAL A 273 -8.80 -8.92 -12.02
C VAL A 273 -10.18 -9.20 -11.42
N ILE A 274 -10.88 -8.15 -11.04
CA ILE A 274 -12.26 -8.21 -10.53
C ILE A 274 -13.20 -7.65 -11.59
N LEU A 275 -14.08 -8.51 -12.10
CA LEU A 275 -15.16 -8.07 -12.98
C LEU A 275 -16.31 -7.51 -12.17
N VAL A 276 -16.79 -6.35 -12.60
CA VAL A 276 -17.90 -5.62 -11.96
C VAL A 276 -18.97 -5.25 -12.97
N PRO A 277 -20.23 -5.09 -12.56
CA PRO A 277 -21.22 -4.46 -13.42
C PRO A 277 -20.88 -2.97 -13.65
N GLN A 278 -21.40 -2.37 -14.74
CA GLN A 278 -21.09 -0.98 -15.12
C GLN A 278 -21.53 0.05 -14.07
N ASP A 279 -22.63 -0.21 -13.37
CA ASP A 279 -23.17 0.62 -12.30
C ASP A 279 -22.22 0.76 -11.09
N PHE A 280 -21.23 -0.12 -10.96
CA PHE A 280 -20.14 0.04 -9.99
C PHE A 280 -19.48 1.42 -10.09
N PHE A 281 -19.24 1.92 -11.30
CA PHE A 281 -18.61 3.23 -11.51
C PHE A 281 -19.55 4.40 -11.19
N ALA A 282 -20.86 4.18 -11.04
CA ALA A 282 -21.79 5.19 -10.57
C ALA A 282 -21.85 5.26 -9.03
N LEU A 283 -21.30 4.27 -8.31
CA LEU A 283 -21.31 4.25 -6.85
C LEU A 283 -20.39 5.33 -6.27
N PRO A 284 -20.77 5.93 -5.12
CA PRO A 284 -19.84 6.71 -4.33
C PRO A 284 -18.68 5.84 -3.87
N LEU A 285 -17.52 6.44 -3.65
CA LEU A 285 -16.27 5.74 -3.42
C LEU A 285 -16.31 4.81 -2.20
N SER A 286 -16.90 5.23 -1.09
CA SER A 286 -17.07 4.39 0.10
C SER A 286 -17.87 3.11 -0.20
N ALA A 287 -18.93 3.21 -1.00
CA ALA A 287 -19.70 2.04 -1.45
C ALA A 287 -18.89 1.15 -2.40
N ARG A 288 -18.06 1.74 -3.28
CA ARG A 288 -17.12 0.98 -4.12
C ARG A 288 -16.14 0.19 -3.25
N MET A 289 -15.57 0.78 -2.20
CA MET A 289 -14.60 0.12 -1.34
C MET A 289 -15.21 -1.04 -0.56
N VAL A 290 -16.40 -0.85 0.02
CA VAL A 290 -17.14 -1.94 0.69
C VAL A 290 -17.45 -3.09 -0.27
N TYR A 291 -17.86 -2.77 -1.49
CA TYR A 291 -18.13 -3.77 -2.53
C TYR A 291 -16.85 -4.53 -2.91
N LEU A 292 -15.76 -3.80 -3.15
CA LEU A 292 -14.48 -4.37 -3.57
C LEU A 292 -13.86 -5.25 -2.50
N ASP A 293 -13.83 -4.83 -1.24
CA ASP A 293 -13.27 -5.65 -0.16
C ASP A 293 -13.98 -7.02 -0.07
N GLY A 294 -15.31 -7.04 -0.23
CA GLY A 294 -16.06 -8.30 -0.32
C GLY A 294 -15.70 -9.15 -1.55
N LYS A 295 -15.53 -8.53 -2.73
CA LYS A 295 -15.20 -9.24 -3.97
C LYS A 295 -13.77 -9.75 -4.01
N ILE A 296 -12.82 -8.98 -3.49
CA ILE A 296 -11.42 -9.34 -3.38
C ILE A 296 -11.29 -10.51 -2.40
N ALA A 297 -11.92 -10.44 -1.23
CA ALA A 297 -11.93 -11.56 -0.28
C ALA A 297 -12.49 -12.84 -0.93
N GLN A 298 -13.64 -12.78 -1.62
CA GLN A 298 -14.19 -13.94 -2.34
C GLN A 298 -13.24 -14.50 -3.41
N TYR A 299 -12.58 -13.62 -4.16
CA TYR A 299 -11.61 -14.03 -5.19
C TYR A 299 -10.39 -14.72 -4.55
N MET A 300 -9.82 -14.10 -3.51
CA MET A 300 -8.64 -14.61 -2.82
C MET A 300 -8.93 -15.92 -2.10
N ASP A 301 -10.10 -16.08 -1.49
CA ASP A 301 -10.52 -17.34 -0.86
C ASP A 301 -10.51 -18.48 -1.89
N LYS A 302 -11.17 -18.25 -3.03
CA LYS A 302 -11.20 -19.21 -4.14
C LYS A 302 -9.81 -19.51 -4.73
N LEU A 303 -8.91 -18.53 -4.74
CA LEU A 303 -7.55 -18.71 -5.25
C LEU A 303 -6.70 -19.51 -4.28
N LEU A 304 -6.72 -19.14 -3.00
CA LEU A 304 -5.87 -19.70 -1.94
C LEU A 304 -6.33 -21.10 -1.50
N SER A 305 -7.61 -21.43 -1.70
CA SER A 305 -8.14 -22.78 -1.46
C SER A 305 -7.73 -23.82 -2.52
N GLN A 306 -6.96 -23.43 -3.54
CA GLN A 306 -6.52 -24.34 -4.61
C GLN A 306 -5.20 -25.02 -4.23
N ASP A 307 -5.14 -26.35 -4.40
CA ASP A 307 -3.94 -27.14 -4.12
C ASP A 307 -2.70 -26.68 -4.93
N ASN A 308 -2.92 -26.11 -6.11
CA ASN A 308 -1.85 -25.68 -7.02
C ASN A 308 -1.62 -24.16 -7.02
N VAL A 309 -2.07 -23.44 -5.99
CA VAL A 309 -1.92 -21.99 -5.94
C VAL A 309 -0.45 -21.57 -6.01
N THR A 310 -0.19 -20.49 -6.75
CA THR A 310 1.16 -19.93 -6.89
C THR A 310 1.10 -18.42 -7.12
N PRO A 311 2.14 -17.65 -6.76
CA PRO A 311 2.23 -16.24 -7.10
C PRO A 311 2.15 -15.94 -8.60
N ARG A 312 2.43 -16.93 -9.48
CA ARG A 312 2.36 -16.76 -10.94
C ARG A 312 0.93 -16.58 -11.46
N GLN A 313 -0.10 -16.84 -10.65
CA GLN A 313 -1.50 -16.57 -10.99
C GLN A 313 -1.87 -15.10 -10.79
N LEU A 314 -1.03 -14.31 -10.11
CA LEU A 314 -1.18 -12.86 -10.04
C LEU A 314 -0.60 -12.25 -11.34
N ALA A 315 -1.42 -11.46 -12.03
CA ALA A 315 -1.08 -10.87 -13.32
C ALA A 315 -0.14 -9.67 -13.12
N PRO A 316 1.02 -9.61 -13.80
CA PRO A 316 1.89 -8.44 -13.68
C PRO A 316 1.21 -7.20 -14.25
N LEU A 317 1.35 -6.08 -13.56
CA LEU A 317 0.82 -4.78 -13.98
C LEU A 317 1.91 -3.72 -13.83
N PRO A 318 2.48 -3.19 -14.92
CA PRO A 318 3.36 -2.02 -14.86
C PRO A 318 2.58 -0.83 -14.27
N ILE A 319 2.74 -0.54 -12.98
CA ILE A 319 1.80 0.32 -12.24
C ILE A 319 1.79 1.75 -12.78
N LEU A 320 2.95 2.24 -13.21
CA LEU A 320 3.11 3.57 -13.81
C LEU A 320 2.60 3.62 -15.25
N GLY A 321 2.28 2.48 -15.86
CA GLY A 321 1.57 2.40 -17.15
C GLY A 321 0.05 2.46 -17.01
N VAL A 322 -0.49 2.43 -15.78
CA VAL A 322 -1.93 2.58 -15.59
C VAL A 322 -2.34 4.02 -15.90
N PRO A 323 -3.35 4.25 -16.77
CA PRO A 323 -3.80 5.60 -17.07
C PRO A 323 -4.05 6.45 -15.82
N HIS A 324 -3.64 7.71 -15.88
CA HIS A 324 -3.74 8.71 -14.79
C HIS A 324 -2.81 8.52 -13.58
N PHE A 325 -2.07 7.42 -13.47
CA PHE A 325 -1.10 7.23 -12.36
C PHE A 325 0.22 7.98 -12.54
N TRP A 326 0.63 8.26 -13.77
CA TRP A 326 1.91 8.91 -14.06
C TRP A 326 1.79 9.87 -15.23
N ALA A 327 2.32 11.08 -15.08
CA ALA A 327 2.18 12.13 -16.10
C ALA A 327 2.77 11.72 -17.45
N GLU A 328 3.95 11.07 -17.45
CA GLU A 328 4.62 10.66 -18.69
C GLU A 328 3.86 9.59 -19.46
N ASN A 329 3.00 8.80 -18.80
CA ASN A 329 2.22 7.75 -19.48
C ASN A 329 1.08 8.29 -20.34
N ALA A 330 0.90 9.61 -20.38
CA ALA A 330 0.03 10.29 -21.34
C ALA A 330 0.60 10.28 -22.76
N ASP A 331 1.93 10.18 -22.90
CA ASP A 331 2.58 9.96 -24.19
C ASP A 331 2.60 8.46 -24.53
N MET A 332 2.28 8.14 -25.79
CA MET A 332 2.33 6.78 -26.31
C MET A 332 3.77 6.22 -26.29
N SER A 333 4.79 7.06 -26.45
CA SER A 333 6.20 6.66 -26.40
C SER A 333 6.61 6.01 -25.07
N PHE A 334 5.88 6.32 -23.98
CA PHE A 334 6.09 5.71 -22.67
C PHE A 334 5.97 4.18 -22.71
N TYR A 335 5.04 3.66 -23.52
CA TYR A 335 4.72 2.24 -23.62
C TYR A 335 5.61 1.46 -24.60
N GLU A 336 6.45 2.15 -25.38
CA GLU A 336 7.38 1.52 -26.33
C GLU A 336 8.61 0.90 -25.63
N ASP A 337 8.77 1.16 -24.34
CA ASP A 337 9.85 0.61 -23.52
C ASP A 337 9.67 -0.89 -23.25
N ASN A 338 10.27 -1.70 -24.11
CA ASN A 338 10.25 -3.16 -24.03
C ASN A 338 10.91 -3.72 -22.76
N TYR A 339 11.66 -2.94 -21.97
CA TYR A 339 12.16 -3.38 -20.68
C TYR A 339 11.04 -3.40 -19.62
N VAL A 340 10.05 -2.52 -19.74
CA VAL A 340 8.90 -2.41 -18.84
C VAL A 340 7.71 -3.20 -19.39
N PHE A 341 7.34 -2.94 -20.65
CA PHE A 341 6.18 -3.50 -21.34
C PHE A 341 6.54 -4.75 -22.13
N ARG A 342 7.10 -5.74 -21.43
CA ARG A 342 7.57 -7.00 -22.03
C ARG A 342 6.41 -7.83 -22.54
N HIS A 343 6.59 -8.51 -23.67
CA HIS A 343 5.69 -9.59 -24.08
C HIS A 343 5.67 -10.71 -23.03
N GLY A 344 4.51 -11.35 -22.89
CA GLY A 344 4.30 -12.42 -21.93
C GLY A 344 5.24 -13.60 -22.09
N ARG A 345 5.28 -14.45 -21.07
CA ARG A 345 6.15 -15.64 -21.04
C ARG A 345 5.87 -16.48 -22.29
N ARG A 346 6.90 -16.74 -23.11
CA ARG A 346 6.80 -17.64 -24.27
C ARG A 346 6.17 -18.95 -23.80
N GLN A 347 4.96 -19.25 -24.27
CA GLN A 347 4.45 -20.61 -24.16
C GLN A 347 5.38 -21.48 -25.01
N LYS A 348 6.06 -22.46 -24.37
CA LYS A 348 6.70 -23.53 -25.14
C LYS A 348 5.57 -24.14 -25.98
N LYS A 349 5.68 -24.07 -27.31
CA LYS A 349 4.78 -24.79 -28.22
C LYS A 349 4.71 -26.23 -27.70
N LYS A 350 3.51 -26.69 -27.35
CA LYS A 350 3.26 -28.09 -27.07
C LYS A 350 3.41 -28.89 -28.34
#